data_AF-A0A6B3HD39-F1
#
_entry.id   AF-A0A6B3HD39-F1
#
_cell.length_a   1.000
_cell.length_b   1.000
_cell.length_c   1.000
_cell.angle_alpha   90.00
_cell.angle_beta   90.00
_cell.angle_gamma   90.00
#
_symmetry.space_group_name_H-M   'P 1'
#
loop_
_entity.id
_entity.type
_entity.pdbx_description
1 polymer ?
#
loop_
_entity_poly.entity_id
_entity_poly.type
_entity_poly.pdbx_seq_one_letter_code
_entity_poly.pdbx_strand_id
1 'polypeptide(L)' 'MSDIPQPAAPTTEVTVWSLEQTSPADLRPARAPEGDVRIVRSEVPLPEFSRFLYSAVGGDIRWT' A
#
# COMPACT_ATOMS: atom_id res chain seq x y z
N MET A 1 17.34 -27.80 18.92
CA MET A 1 16.33 -26.93 18.29
C MET A 1 16.02 -27.57 16.95
N SER A 2 15.07 -28.51 16.94
CA SER A 2 14.78 -29.31 15.74
C SER A 2 14.00 -28.45 14.75
N ASP A 3 14.53 -28.30 13.54
CA ASP A 3 13.85 -27.66 12.42
C ASP A 3 12.77 -28.64 11.90
N ILE A 4 11.50 -28.27 12.06
CA ILE A 4 10.38 -29.06 11.53
C ILE A 4 10.20 -28.61 10.08
N PRO A 5 10.30 -29.52 9.08
CA PRO A 5 10.07 -29.14 7.70
C PRO A 5 8.64 -28.62 7.55
N GLN A 6 8.52 -27.33 7.22
CA GLN A 6 7.25 -26.70 6.89
C GLN A 6 6.65 -27.40 5.67
N PRO A 7 5.40 -27.88 5.72
CA PRO A 7 4.75 -28.46 4.55
C PRO A 7 4.71 -27.44 3.40
N ALA A 8 4.91 -27.92 2.17
CA ALA A 8 4.84 -27.08 0.99
C ALA A 8 3.44 -26.44 0.90
N ALA A 9 3.39 -25.11 0.88
CA ALA A 9 2.14 -24.37 0.72
C ALA A 9 1.52 -24.66 -0.66
N PRO A 10 0.18 -24.74 -0.76
CA PRO A 10 -0.48 -24.98 -2.03
C PRO A 10 -0.21 -23.83 -3.01
N THR A 11 0.14 -24.16 -4.25
CA THR A 11 0.33 -23.18 -5.32
C THR A 11 -1.02 -22.80 -5.91
N THR A 12 -1.29 -21.49 -6.04
CA THR A 12 -2.49 -20.94 -6.69
C THR A 12 -2.06 -20.15 -7.91
N GLU A 13 -2.74 -20.34 -9.05
CA GLU A 13 -2.52 -19.53 -10.25
C GLU A 13 -2.98 -18.09 -9.99
N VAL A 14 -2.12 -17.12 -10.28
CA VAL A 14 -2.42 -15.70 -10.10
C VAL A 14 -2.10 -14.93 -11.38
N THR A 15 -2.99 -14.03 -11.77
CA THR A 15 -2.71 -13.03 -12.80
C THR A 15 -2.22 -11.75 -12.12
N VAL A 16 -1.04 -11.26 -12.53
CA VAL A 16 -0.48 -10.02 -12.01
C VAL A 16 -0.72 -8.91 -13.02
N TRP A 17 -1.38 -7.84 -12.57
CA TRP A 17 -1.56 -6.61 -13.33
C TRP A 17 -0.63 -5.52 -12.79
N SER A 18 -0.09 -4.69 -13.67
CA SER A 18 0.70 -3.52 -13.31
C SER A 18 0.17 -2.28 -14.03
N LEU A 19 0.32 -1.12 -13.40
CA LEU A 19 0.16 0.19 -14.01
C LEU A 19 1.53 0.86 -14.07
N GLU A 20 1.92 1.32 -15.25
CA GLU A 20 3.14 2.10 -15.45
C GLU A 20 2.79 3.58 -15.59
N GLN A 21 3.53 4.45 -14.88
CA GLN A 21 3.42 5.90 -15.02
C GLN A 21 4.72 6.42 -15.63
N THR A 22 4.63 7.00 -16.84
CA THR A 22 5.80 7.41 -17.62
C THR A 22 6.10 8.91 -17.53
N SER A 23 5.13 9.71 -17.07
CA SER A 23 5.28 11.15 -16.91
C SER A 23 4.56 11.70 -15.68
N PRO A 24 5.19 12.60 -14.91
CA PRO A 24 4.50 13.35 -13.85
C PRO A 24 3.33 14.20 -14.37
N ALA A 25 3.33 14.58 -15.66
CA ALA A 25 2.26 15.37 -16.25
C ALA A 25 0.94 14.61 -16.43
N ASP A 26 0.97 13.28 -16.37
CA ASP A 26 -0.23 12.43 -16.47
C ASP A 26 -1.02 12.39 -15.15
N LEU A 27 -0.41 12.86 -14.06
CA LEU A 27 -1.06 12.95 -12.76
C LEU A 27 -2.05 14.11 -12.75
N ARG A 28 -3.28 13.80 -12.32
CA ARG A 28 -4.27 14.84 -12.01
C ARG A 28 -3.90 15.51 -10.69
N PRO A 29 -3.81 16.86 -10.62
CA PRO A 29 -3.55 17.54 -9.37
C PRO A 29 -4.56 17.17 -8.30
N ALA A 30 -4.08 16.86 -7.09
CA ALA A 30 -4.95 16.65 -5.93
C ALA A 30 -5.56 17.98 -5.47
N ARG A 31 -6.75 17.90 -4.86
CA ARG A 31 -7.34 19.06 -4.17
C ARG A 31 -6.41 19.48 -3.03
N ALA A 32 -6.11 20.77 -2.94
CA ALA A 32 -5.38 21.31 -1.80
C ALA A 32 -6.18 21.04 -0.50
N PRO A 33 -5.52 20.61 0.58
CA PRO A 33 -6.21 20.39 1.84
C PRO A 33 -6.79 21.69 2.39
N GLU A 34 -7.85 21.57 3.18
CA GLU A 34 -8.41 22.71 3.90
C GLU A 34 -7.53 23.03 5.12
N GLY A 35 -7.01 24.26 5.19
CA GLY A 35 -6.17 24.73 6.29
C GLY A 35 -4.71 24.30 6.25
N ASP A 36 -4.01 24.54 7.36
CA ASP A 36 -2.58 24.26 7.48
C ASP A 36 -2.32 22.77 7.78
N VAL A 37 -1.96 22.01 6.74
CA VAL A 37 -1.53 20.61 6.88
C VAL A 37 -0.01 20.54 6.97
N ARG A 38 0.49 19.87 8.01
CA ARG A 38 1.92 19.57 8.16
C ARG A 38 2.24 18.18 7.65
N ILE A 39 3.22 18.10 6.75
CA ILE A 39 3.80 16.83 6.31
C ILE A 39 4.91 16.48 7.29
N VAL A 40 4.79 15.32 7.94
CA VAL A 40 5.77 14.82 8.91
C VAL A 40 6.13 13.37 8.59
N ARG A 41 7.38 12.99 8.88
CA ARG A 41 7.87 11.62 8.73
C ARG A 41 7.54 10.82 9.99
N SER A 42 7.08 9.57 9.85
CA SER A 42 7.02 8.65 10.99
C SER A 42 8.43 8.27 11.41
N GLU A 43 8.80 8.55 12.65
CA GLU A 43 10.14 8.26 13.17
C GLU A 43 10.35 6.76 13.42
N VAL A 44 9.28 6.06 13.79
CA VAL A 44 9.28 4.62 14.05
C VAL A 44 8.38 3.92 13.03
N PRO A 45 8.86 2.87 12.33
CA PRO A 45 7.99 2.01 11.54
C PRO A 45 7.05 1.24 12.47
N LEU A 46 5.73 1.43 12.31
CA LEU A 46 4.71 0.77 13.12
C LEU A 46 3.77 -0.03 12.22
N PRO A 47 3.76 -1.37 12.29
CA PRO A 47 2.88 -2.21 11.47
C PRO A 47 1.40 -1.85 11.60
N GLU A 48 0.96 -1.49 12.81
CA GLU A 48 -0.41 -1.08 13.10
C GLU A 48 -0.77 0.22 12.39
N PHE A 49 0.17 1.16 12.34
CA PHE A 49 -0.03 2.42 11.62
C PHE A 49 -0.09 2.21 10.11
N SER A 50 0.79 1.36 9.56
CA SER A 50 0.74 0.96 8.15
C SER A 50 -0.60 0.29 7.79
N ARG A 51 -1.10 -0.59 8.66
CA ARG A 51 -2.40 -1.25 8.47
C ARG A 51 -3.55 -0.24 8.51
N PHE A 52 -3.53 0.69 9.47
CA PHE A 52 -4.51 1.77 9.55
C PHE A 52 -4.53 2.61 8.27
N LEU A 53 -3.37 3.01 7.74
CA LEU A 53 -3.29 3.80 6.50
C LEU A 53 -3.86 3.02 5.30
N TYR A 54 -3.56 1.72 5.19
CA TYR A 54 -4.10 0.90 4.12
C TYR A 54 -5.64 0.84 4.14
N SER A 55 -6.26 0.68 5.32
CA SER A 55 -7.72 0.64 5.42
C SER A 55 -8.38 2.01 5.34
N ALA A 56 -7.82 3.03 5.99
CA ALA A 56 -8.43 4.36 6.09
C ALA A 56 -8.28 5.20 4.82
N VAL A 57 -7.20 4.99 4.05
CA VAL A 57 -6.91 5.74 2.81
C VAL A 57 -7.15 4.89 1.57
N GLY A 58 -6.69 3.64 1.59
CA GLY A 58 -6.74 2.74 0.44
C GLY A 58 -8.02 1.90 0.32
N GLY A 59 -8.87 1.86 1.36
CA GLY A 59 -10.00 0.93 1.45
C GLY A 59 -11.06 1.09 0.34
N ASP A 60 -11.15 2.28 -0.26
CA ASP A 60 -12.09 2.56 -1.34
C ASP A 60 -11.52 2.28 -2.73
N ILE A 61 -10.20 2.13 -2.87
CA ILE A 61 -9.53 1.89 -4.15
C ILE A 61 -9.57 0.39 -4.45
N ARG A 62 -10.27 0.03 -5.53
CA ARG A 62 -10.38 -1.34 -6.01
C ARG A 62 -10.02 -1.38 -7.49
N TRP A 63 -9.20 -2.35 -7.86
CA TRP A 63 -9.04 -2.74 -9.25
C TRP A 63 -10.26 -3.62 -9.60
N THR A 64 -11.02 -3.20 -10.61
CA THR A 64 -12.14 -3.98 -11.18
C THR A 64 -11.68 -4.72 -12.41
#